data_AF-A0A261DB53-F1
#
_entry.id   AF-A0A261DB53-F1
#
_cell.length_a   1.000
_cell.length_b   1.000
_cell.length_c   1.000
_cell.angle_alpha   90.00
_cell.angle_beta   90.00
_cell.angle_gamma   90.00
#
_symmetry.space_group_name_H-M   'P 1'
#
loop_
_entity.id
_entity.type
_entity.pdbx_description
1 polymer ?
#
loop_
_entity_poly.entity_id
_entity_poly.type
_entity_poly.pdbx_seq_one_letter_code
_entity_poly.pdbx_strand_id
1 'polypeptide(L)'
;MTESLTFSNALVENSDIIFYNFVGNFIPPEWRNLTNNCDKRLSTTSRQLLSLIVSRLQIYQKDKLSEELQEGYHFFEKELGVCQRRVRQCLRELKISGFIDFTLITTIKYNIKCRNILCIKLLKKFISFRKANDNSYRSDCINIQSSHKKISTQQEEKFNPNGKKFPPHNIIDNNISISLSRACRHEI
;
A
#
# COMPACT_ATOMS: atom_id res chain seq x y z
N MET A 1 47.55 -30.38 -17.82
CA MET A 1 47.37 -29.77 -19.14
C MET A 1 46.09 -30.40 -19.70
N THR A 2 44.92 -29.79 -19.76
CA THR A 2 44.45 -28.43 -20.12
C THR A 2 43.09 -28.23 -19.41
N GLU A 3 42.87 -27.19 -18.59
CA GLU A 3 42.11 -25.95 -18.92
C GLU A 3 40.92 -26.20 -19.88
N SER A 4 39.66 -25.91 -19.55
CA SER A 4 39.09 -24.57 -19.30
C SER A 4 37.59 -24.72 -18.93
N LEU A 5 37.11 -24.09 -17.85
CA LEU A 5 36.38 -22.80 -17.74
C LEU A 5 34.90 -22.79 -18.19
N THR A 6 34.04 -22.74 -17.16
CA THR A 6 32.79 -21.96 -16.99
C THR A 6 32.05 -21.40 -18.20
N PHE A 7 30.72 -21.55 -18.22
CA PHE A 7 29.83 -20.39 -18.40
C PHE A 7 28.52 -20.53 -17.64
N SER A 8 28.31 -19.57 -16.74
CA SER A 8 27.08 -19.21 -16.05
C SER A 8 25.94 -18.96 -17.03
N ASN A 9 24.72 -19.38 -16.70
CA ASN A 9 23.54 -18.72 -17.24
C ASN A 9 22.40 -18.68 -16.21
N ALA A 10 22.32 -17.50 -15.60
CA ALA A 10 21.14 -16.85 -15.08
C ALA A 10 20.31 -17.59 -14.00
N LEU A 11 20.60 -17.23 -12.74
CA LEU A 11 19.52 -16.80 -11.85
C LEU A 11 18.75 -15.69 -12.57
N VAL A 12 17.76 -16.06 -13.38
CA VAL A 12 16.67 -15.13 -13.70
C VAL A 12 15.93 -14.95 -12.39
N GLU A 13 16.40 -13.97 -11.60
CA GLU A 13 15.62 -13.36 -10.55
C GLU A 13 14.34 -12.86 -11.21
N ASN A 14 13.28 -13.67 -11.15
CA ASN A 14 11.91 -13.19 -11.37
C ASN A 14 11.56 -12.28 -10.20
N SER A 15 12.22 -11.12 -10.10
CA SER A 15 11.74 -10.04 -9.26
C SER A 15 10.49 -9.51 -9.95
N ASP A 16 9.33 -10.11 -9.66
CA ASP A 16 8.04 -9.64 -10.17
C ASP A 16 7.95 -8.12 -9.92
N ILE A 17 8.11 -7.36 -11.00
CA ILE A 17 8.01 -5.91 -10.93
C ILE A 17 6.53 -5.59 -10.81
N ILE A 18 6.16 -4.90 -9.74
CA ILE A 18 4.80 -4.45 -9.51
C ILE A 18 4.71 -2.98 -9.89
N PHE A 19 3.94 -2.71 -10.93
CA PHE A 19 3.70 -1.36 -11.39
C PHE A 19 2.54 -0.71 -10.63
N TYR A 20 2.60 0.61 -10.48
CA TYR A 20 1.51 1.42 -9.94
C TYR A 20 1.52 2.80 -10.58
N ASN A 21 0.35 3.42 -10.75
CA ASN A 21 0.29 4.81 -11.21
C ASN A 21 0.50 5.78 -10.04
N PHE A 22 -0.32 5.65 -9.01
CA PHE A 22 -0.30 6.46 -7.79
C PHE A 22 -0.45 5.54 -6.59
N VAL A 23 0.28 5.82 -5.51
CA VAL A 23 0.20 5.10 -4.24
C VAL A 23 0.10 6.08 -3.07
N GLY A 24 -0.58 5.64 -2.03
CA GLY A 24 -0.82 6.37 -0.79
C GLY A 24 -1.60 5.47 0.16
N ASN A 25 -2.58 6.03 0.85
CA ASN A 25 -3.47 5.26 1.74
C ASN A 25 -4.65 4.57 1.01
N PHE A 26 -4.61 4.45 -0.31
CA PHE A 26 -5.63 3.81 -1.14
C PHE A 26 -5.01 2.65 -1.92
N ILE A 27 -5.82 1.70 -2.40
CA ILE A 27 -5.33 0.59 -3.22
C ILE A 27 -5.25 1.06 -4.68
N PRO A 28 -4.08 0.99 -5.35
CA PRO A 28 -4.00 1.23 -6.78
C PRO A 28 -4.91 0.26 -7.55
N PRO A 29 -5.61 0.69 -8.61
CA PRO A 29 -6.51 -0.17 -9.37
C PRO A 29 -5.80 -1.42 -9.92
N GLU A 30 -4.53 -1.30 -10.28
CA GLU A 30 -3.66 -2.36 -10.77
C GLU A 30 -3.47 -3.46 -9.71
N TRP A 31 -3.62 -3.12 -8.43
CA TRP A 31 -3.36 -4.04 -7.31
C TRP A 31 -4.61 -4.76 -6.83
N ARG A 32 -5.79 -4.47 -7.41
CA ARG A 32 -7.08 -5.05 -6.99
C ARG A 32 -7.09 -6.58 -7.05
N ASN A 33 -6.24 -7.18 -7.87
CA ASN A 33 -6.13 -8.62 -8.06
C ASN A 33 -4.79 -9.20 -7.59
N LEU A 34 -3.99 -8.47 -6.79
CA LEU A 34 -2.77 -9.05 -6.22
C LEU A 34 -3.10 -10.31 -5.41
N THR A 35 -2.44 -11.40 -5.79
CA THR A 35 -2.52 -12.72 -5.16
C THR A 35 -1.27 -12.98 -4.33
N ASN A 36 -1.39 -13.92 -3.40
CA ASN A 36 -0.26 -14.49 -2.68
C ASN A 36 0.36 -15.64 -3.47
N ASN A 37 1.42 -16.23 -2.92
CA ASN A 37 2.11 -17.40 -3.50
C ASN A 37 1.23 -18.65 -3.64
N CYS A 38 0.01 -18.66 -3.10
CA CYS A 38 -0.97 -19.74 -3.19
C CYS A 38 -2.17 -19.34 -4.08
N ASP A 39 -2.00 -18.36 -4.96
CA ASP A 39 -3.03 -17.78 -5.85
C ASP A 39 -4.26 -17.21 -5.15
N LYS A 40 -4.22 -17.08 -3.83
CA LYS A 40 -5.29 -16.49 -3.04
C LYS A 40 -5.15 -14.97 -3.06
N ARG A 41 -6.24 -14.30 -3.37
CA ARG A 41 -6.30 -12.83 -3.37
C ARG A 41 -5.99 -12.26 -1.99
N LEU A 42 -5.10 -11.27 -1.93
CA LEU A 42 -4.81 -10.53 -0.70
C LEU A 42 -6.07 -9.83 -0.16
N SER A 43 -6.17 -9.72 1.16
CA SER A 43 -7.23 -8.95 1.78
C SER A 43 -7.15 -7.46 1.40
N THR A 44 -8.31 -6.79 1.35
CA THR A 44 -8.41 -5.38 0.99
C THR A 44 -7.51 -4.51 1.87
N THR A 45 -7.56 -4.71 3.19
CA THR A 45 -6.71 -3.99 4.15
C THR A 45 -5.22 -4.29 3.98
N SER A 46 -4.84 -5.50 3.60
CA SER A 46 -3.43 -5.84 3.33
C SER A 46 -2.89 -5.10 2.11
N ARG A 47 -3.71 -4.94 1.06
CA ARG A 47 -3.34 -4.13 -0.11
C ARG A 47 -3.27 -2.64 0.21
N GLN A 48 -4.17 -2.11 1.05
CA GLN A 48 -4.08 -0.73 1.54
C GLN A 48 -2.79 -0.53 2.33
N LEU A 49 -2.49 -1.43 3.26
CA LEU A 49 -1.25 -1.41 4.03
C LEU A 49 -0.02 -1.48 3.12
N LEU A 50 -0.03 -2.36 2.11
CA LEU A 50 1.06 -2.47 1.14
C LEU A 50 1.26 -1.15 0.38
N SER A 51 0.17 -0.52 -0.07
CA SER A 51 0.25 0.78 -0.75
C SER A 51 0.82 1.86 0.16
N LEU A 52 0.40 1.90 1.42
CA LEU A 52 0.91 2.84 2.40
C LEU A 52 2.41 2.64 2.67
N ILE A 53 2.87 1.39 2.80
CA ILE A 53 4.29 1.06 2.99
C ILE A 53 5.09 1.53 1.77
N VAL A 54 4.64 1.19 0.57
CA VAL A 54 5.31 1.55 -0.69
C VAL A 54 5.35 3.06 -0.88
N SER A 55 4.29 3.79 -0.54
CA SER A 55 4.27 5.26 -0.62
C SER A 55 5.22 5.91 0.39
N ARG A 56 5.27 5.40 1.64
CA ARG A 56 6.15 5.95 2.67
C ARG A 56 7.62 5.71 2.35
N LEU A 57 7.97 4.52 1.86
CA LEU A 57 9.33 4.22 1.41
C LEU A 57 9.79 5.14 0.28
N GLN A 58 8.93 5.51 -0.65
CA GLN A 58 9.29 6.45 -1.72
C GLN A 58 9.59 7.87 -1.21
N ILE A 59 8.87 8.32 -0.18
CA ILE A 59 9.14 9.62 0.45
C ILE A 59 10.47 9.53 1.18
N TYR A 60 10.67 8.48 1.99
CA TYR A 60 11.92 8.29 2.72
C TYR A 60 13.12 8.13 1.80
N GLN A 61 13.01 7.43 0.67
CA GLN A 61 14.10 7.28 -0.31
C GLN A 61 14.53 8.60 -0.96
N LYS A 62 13.61 9.56 -1.10
CA LYS A 62 13.94 10.89 -1.62
C LYS A 62 14.76 11.70 -0.61
N ASP A 63 14.48 11.51 0.68
CA ASP A 63 15.10 12.29 1.76
C ASP A 63 16.30 11.58 2.42
N LYS A 64 16.37 10.24 2.35
CA LYS A 64 17.39 9.37 2.96
C LYS A 64 17.61 8.09 2.14
N LEU A 65 18.84 7.58 2.13
CA LEU A 65 19.23 6.31 1.49
C LEU A 65 18.70 5.03 2.18
N SER A 66 17.71 5.12 3.08
CA SER A 66 17.23 3.94 3.81
C SER A 66 16.34 3.07 2.94
N GLU A 67 16.75 1.82 2.72
CA GLU A 67 15.97 0.79 2.01
C GLU A 67 14.79 0.23 2.86
N GLU A 68 14.74 0.60 4.14
CA GLU A 68 13.80 0.03 5.11
C GLU A 68 12.94 1.12 5.77
N LEU A 69 11.66 0.80 5.98
CA LEU A 69 10.68 1.64 6.66
C LEU A 69 10.67 1.32 8.14
N GLN A 70 10.99 2.31 8.98
CA GLN A 70 10.98 2.18 10.43
C GLN A 70 9.82 2.96 11.05
N GLU A 71 8.72 2.26 11.35
CA GLU A 71 7.50 2.88 11.91
C GLU A 71 6.90 2.05 13.05
N GLY A 72 6.08 2.69 13.88
CA GLY A 72 5.34 2.01 14.94
C GLY A 72 3.99 1.44 14.48
N TYR A 73 3.43 0.47 15.21
CA TYR A 73 2.06 -0.01 14.95
C TYR A 73 1.00 1.09 15.02
N HIS A 74 1.17 2.05 15.92
CA HIS A 74 0.23 3.16 16.11
C HIS A 74 0.11 4.04 14.85
N PHE A 75 1.21 4.21 14.11
CA PHE A 75 1.20 4.94 12.85
C PHE A 75 0.26 4.27 11.84
N PHE A 76 0.42 2.96 11.61
CA PHE A 76 -0.42 2.21 10.68
C PHE A 76 -1.89 2.16 11.12
N GLU A 77 -2.15 2.06 12.42
CA GLU A 77 -3.49 2.11 12.98
C GLU A 77 -4.20 3.43 12.65
N LYS A 78 -3.51 4.56 12.82
CA LYS A 78 -4.07 5.88 12.51
C LYS A 78 -4.31 6.08 11.02
N GLU A 79 -3.35 5.72 10.18
CA GLU A 79 -3.47 5.92 8.74
C GLU A 79 -4.56 5.02 8.15
N LEU A 80 -4.60 3.74 8.54
CA LEU A 80 -5.57 2.79 7.97
C LEU A 80 -6.94 2.82 8.66
N GLY A 81 -7.07 3.44 9.83
CA GLY A 81 -8.30 3.42 10.62
C GLY A 81 -8.68 2.02 11.13
N VAL A 82 -7.69 1.16 11.37
CA VAL A 82 -7.90 -0.22 11.85
C VAL A 82 -7.11 -0.51 13.11
N CYS A 83 -7.63 -1.39 13.97
CA CYS A 83 -6.94 -1.76 15.20
C CYS A 83 -5.59 -2.44 14.93
N GLN A 84 -4.64 -2.33 15.86
CA GLN A 84 -3.31 -2.92 15.73
C GLN A 84 -3.32 -4.44 15.49
N ARG A 85 -4.31 -5.16 16.02
CA ARG A 85 -4.50 -6.60 15.75
C ARG A 85 -4.68 -6.85 14.26
N ARG A 86 -5.46 -6.01 13.57
CA ARG A 86 -5.67 -6.11 12.12
C ARG A 86 -4.39 -5.77 11.36
N VAL A 87 -3.67 -4.73 11.76
CA VAL A 87 -2.36 -4.39 11.16
C VAL A 87 -1.40 -5.58 11.26
N ARG A 88 -1.28 -6.22 12.42
CA ARG A 88 -0.44 -7.42 12.62
C ARG A 88 -0.84 -8.58 11.71
N GLN A 89 -2.15 -8.81 11.54
CA GLN A 89 -2.63 -9.84 10.64
C GLN A 89 -2.25 -9.53 9.19
N CYS A 90 -2.40 -8.27 8.76
CA CYS A 90 -2.08 -7.84 7.40
C CYS A 90 -0.56 -7.92 7.14
N LEU A 91 0.28 -7.50 8.08
CA LEU A 91 1.75 -7.63 7.96
C LEU A 91 2.18 -9.10 7.80
N ARG A 92 1.58 -10.01 8.58
CA ARG A 92 1.84 -11.44 8.42
C ARG A 92 1.38 -11.97 7.06
N GLU A 93 0.19 -11.58 6.61
CA GLU A 93 -0.33 -11.95 5.30
C GLU A 93 0.64 -11.49 4.19
N LEU A 94 1.10 -10.23 4.22
CA LEU A 94 2.04 -9.69 3.25
C LEU A 94 3.41 -10.38 3.29
N LYS A 95 3.89 -10.76 4.49
CA LYS A 95 5.15 -11.49 4.67
C LYS A 95 5.09 -12.90 4.10
N ILE A 96 4.03 -13.65 4.43
CA ILE A 96 3.80 -15.00 3.88
C ILE A 96 3.66 -14.95 2.35
N SER A 97 3.07 -13.87 1.84
CA SER A 97 2.85 -13.66 0.41
C SER A 97 4.10 -13.15 -0.32
N GLY A 98 5.24 -12.97 0.36
CA GLY A 98 6.51 -12.59 -0.27
C GLY A 98 6.57 -11.15 -0.78
N PHE A 99 5.69 -10.25 -0.35
CA PHE A 99 5.76 -8.83 -0.74
C PHE A 99 6.73 -8.05 0.12
N ILE A 100 6.77 -8.37 1.42
CA ILE A 100 7.56 -7.66 2.42
C ILE A 100 8.28 -8.65 3.33
N ASP A 101 9.39 -8.22 3.90
CA ASP A 101 9.89 -8.77 5.15
C ASP A 101 9.78 -7.70 6.24
N PHE A 102 9.64 -8.13 7.49
CA PHE A 102 9.71 -7.22 8.61
C PHE A 102 10.29 -7.87 9.85
N THR A 103 11.00 -7.05 10.62
CA THR A 103 11.56 -7.39 11.92
C THR A 103 11.12 -6.35 12.95
N LEU A 104 11.11 -6.75 14.23
CA LEU A 104 10.88 -5.83 15.33
C LEU A 104 12.24 -5.47 15.92
N ILE A 105 12.55 -4.19 15.92
CA ILE A 105 13.79 -3.66 16.46
C ILE A 105 13.52 -2.75 17.66
N THR A 106 14.55 -2.56 18.47
CA THR A 106 14.58 -1.52 19.51
C THR A 106 15.56 -0.45 19.07
N THR A 107 15.11 0.80 18.97
CA THR A 107 15.99 1.93 18.63
C THR A 107 16.09 2.88 19.81
N ILE A 108 17.28 3.43 20.04
CA ILE A 108 17.48 4.49 21.04
C ILE A 108 17.49 5.82 20.27
N LYS A 109 16.52 6.68 20.55
CA LYS A 109 16.45 8.04 19.98
C LYS A 109 16.35 9.02 21.14
N TYR A 110 17.21 10.04 21.16
CA TYR A 110 17.21 11.07 22.22
C TYR A 110 17.24 10.49 23.65
N ASN A 111 18.07 9.46 23.87
CA ASN A 111 18.14 8.70 25.13
C ASN A 111 16.85 7.96 25.56
N ILE A 112 15.83 7.93 24.70
CA ILE A 112 14.60 7.17 24.92
C ILE A 112 14.69 5.85 24.16
N LYS A 113 14.45 4.73 24.86
CA LYS A 113 14.38 3.39 24.28
C LYS A 113 13.00 3.15 23.68
N CYS A 114 12.91 3.20 22.36
CA CYS A 114 11.70 2.83 21.62
C CYS A 114 11.76 1.36 21.24
N ARG A 115 10.90 0.54 21.87
CA ARG A 115 10.78 -0.90 21.59
C ARG A 115 9.70 -1.16 20.54
N ASN A 116 9.73 -2.33 19.91
CA ASN A 116 8.72 -2.80 18.97
C ASN A 116 8.52 -1.90 17.75
N ILE A 117 9.60 -1.31 17.25
CA ILE A 117 9.57 -0.58 15.98
C ILE A 117 9.59 -1.61 14.86
N LEU A 118 8.65 -1.49 13.93
CA LEU A 118 8.63 -2.30 12.72
C LEU A 118 9.67 -1.77 11.77
N CYS A 119 10.65 -2.59 11.44
CA CYS A 119 11.56 -2.39 10.33
C CYS A 119 11.06 -3.22 9.16
N ILE A 120 10.55 -2.57 8.11
CA ILE A 120 9.89 -3.23 6.97
C ILE A 120 10.74 -3.03 5.72
N LYS A 121 11.03 -4.14 5.03
CA LYS A 121 11.74 -4.16 3.75
C LYS A 121 10.83 -4.71 2.66
N LEU A 122 10.88 -4.11 1.47
CA LEU A 122 10.17 -4.64 0.30
C LEU A 122 11.00 -5.76 -0.33
N LEU A 123 10.35 -6.89 -0.63
CA LEU A 123 10.98 -8.02 -1.31
C LEU A 123 10.75 -7.98 -2.82
N LYS A 124 9.63 -7.39 -3.26
CA LYS A 124 9.33 -7.14 -4.67
C LYS A 124 9.73 -5.73 -5.08
N LYS A 125 10.03 -5.55 -6.37
CA LYS A 125 10.34 -4.23 -6.94
C LYS A 125 9.04 -3.51 -7.27
N PHE A 126 8.84 -2.33 -6.70
CA PHE A 126 7.68 -1.49 -6.99
C PHE A 126 8.11 -0.30 -7.83
N ILE A 127 7.54 -0.14 -9.01
CA ILE A 127 7.92 0.92 -9.96
C ILE A 127 6.69 1.74 -10.33
N SER A 128 6.79 3.07 -10.19
CA SER A 128 5.76 3.97 -10.69
C SER A 128 5.76 3.98 -12.22
N PHE A 129 4.59 3.95 -12.85
CA PHE A 129 4.48 4.15 -14.31
C PHE A 129 5.16 5.44 -14.78
N ARG A 130 5.14 6.49 -13.97
CA ARG A 130 5.83 7.74 -14.29
C ARG A 130 7.33 7.52 -14.44
N LYS A 131 7.94 6.79 -13.50
CA LYS A 131 9.38 6.47 -13.51
C LYS A 131 9.73 5.38 -14.54
N ALA A 132 8.77 4.52 -14.88
CA ALA A 132 8.93 3.50 -15.92
C ALA A 132 8.97 4.10 -17.33
N ASN A 133 8.33 5.24 -17.57
CA ASN A 133 8.36 5.92 -18.88
C ASN A 133 9.71 6.62 -19.16
N ASP A 134 10.45 6.97 -18.11
CA ASP A 134 11.76 7.61 -18.22
C ASP A 134 12.90 6.58 -18.35
N ASN A 135 12.64 5.32 -18.02
CA ASN A 135 13.58 4.19 -18.14
C ASN A 135 13.07 3.16 -19.17
N SER A 136 13.88 2.19 -19.61
CA SER A 136 13.59 1.30 -20.77
C SER A 136 12.40 0.32 -20.66
N TYR A 137 11.45 0.54 -19.75
CA TYR A 137 10.30 -0.34 -19.48
C TYR A 137 9.03 0.04 -20.27
N ARG A 138 9.21 0.82 -21.34
CA ARG A 138 8.14 1.47 -22.12
C ARG A 138 7.13 0.49 -22.74
N SER A 139 7.51 -0.76 -22.98
CA SER A 139 6.63 -1.78 -23.60
C SER A 139 5.57 -2.31 -22.63
N ASP A 140 5.96 -2.55 -21.37
CA ASP A 140 5.11 -3.22 -20.38
C ASP A 140 4.10 -2.25 -19.75
N CYS A 141 4.43 -0.96 -19.65
CA CYS A 141 3.53 0.06 -19.13
C CYS A 141 2.37 0.40 -20.07
N ILE A 142 2.58 0.36 -21.39
CA ILE A 142 1.57 0.71 -22.40
C ILE A 142 0.44 -0.33 -22.46
N ASN A 143 0.74 -1.61 -22.28
CA ASN A 143 -0.27 -2.68 -22.29
C ASN A 143 -1.21 -2.63 -21.06
N ILE A 144 -0.69 -2.21 -19.90
CA ILE A 144 -1.50 -2.05 -18.68
C ILE A 144 -2.30 -0.73 -18.74
N GLN A 145 -1.73 0.37 -19.22
CA GLN A 145 -2.48 1.63 -19.36
C GLN A 145 -3.58 1.57 -20.44
N SER A 146 -3.35 0.86 -21.55
CA SER A 146 -4.33 0.74 -22.65
C SER A 146 -5.54 -0.12 -22.30
N SER A 147 -5.37 -1.15 -21.45
CA SER A 147 -6.49 -1.96 -20.94
C SER A 147 -7.42 -1.17 -20.01
N HIS A 148 -6.91 -0.16 -19.30
CA HIS A 148 -7.74 0.77 -18.52
C HIS A 148 -8.48 1.82 -19.37
N LYS A 149 -7.90 2.28 -20.49
CA LYS A 149 -8.55 3.24 -21.40
C LYS A 149 -9.77 2.66 -22.13
N LYS A 150 -9.79 1.36 -22.42
CA LYS A 150 -10.93 0.68 -23.07
C LYS A 150 -12.18 0.58 -22.19
N ILE A 151 -12.04 0.62 -20.85
CA ILE A 151 -13.19 0.59 -19.93
C ILE A 151 -13.87 1.97 -19.81
N SER A 152 -13.15 3.05 -20.15
CA SER A 152 -13.67 4.42 -20.04
C SER A 152 -14.40 4.93 -21.28
N THR A 153 -14.50 4.15 -22.36
CA THR A 153 -15.04 4.61 -23.67
C THR A 153 -16.36 3.97 -24.09
N GLN A 154 -17.05 3.25 -23.18
CA GLN A 154 -18.43 2.82 -23.40
C GLN A 154 -19.32 3.28 -22.25
N GLN A 155 -19.63 4.57 -22.21
CA GLN A 155 -20.86 5.15 -21.64
C GLN A 155 -20.87 6.67 -21.87
N GLU A 156 -20.87 7.08 -23.14
CA GLU A 156 -21.34 8.42 -23.53
C GLU A 156 -22.38 8.26 -24.62
N GLU A 157 -23.60 7.85 -24.23
CA GLU A 157 -24.79 8.14 -25.03
C GLU A 157 -25.70 9.11 -24.26
N LYS A 158 -25.51 10.38 -24.62
CA LYS A 158 -26.53 11.44 -24.79
C LYS A 158 -27.41 11.78 -23.57
N PHE A 159 -26.95 12.74 -22.77
CA PHE A 159 -27.85 13.56 -21.95
C PHE A 159 -28.58 14.60 -22.82
N ASN A 160 -29.88 14.38 -23.01
CA ASN A 160 -30.85 15.29 -23.62
C ASN A 160 -31.29 16.32 -22.56
N PRO A 161 -31.22 17.65 -22.79
CA PRO A 161 -31.69 18.62 -21.81
C PRO A 161 -33.17 18.86 -22.07
N ASN A 162 -34.08 18.28 -21.28
CA ASN A 162 -35.41 18.85 -21.03
C ASN A 162 -36.16 18.12 -19.90
N GLY A 163 -36.23 18.81 -18.75
CA GLY A 163 -37.28 18.84 -17.72
C GLY A 163 -38.04 17.57 -17.30
N LYS A 164 -37.84 17.17 -16.03
CA LYS A 164 -38.93 16.92 -15.06
C LYS A 164 -38.36 16.92 -13.63
N LYS A 165 -38.97 17.73 -12.75
CA LYS A 165 -38.60 17.96 -11.34
C LYS A 165 -38.87 16.70 -10.51
N PHE A 166 -37.91 16.27 -9.69
CA PHE A 166 -38.14 15.29 -8.61
C PHE A 166 -38.34 16.03 -7.27
N PRO A 167 -39.27 15.57 -6.40
CA PRO A 167 -39.54 16.20 -5.10
C PRO A 167 -38.44 15.84 -4.07
N PRO A 168 -38.24 16.67 -3.03
CA PRO A 168 -37.22 16.41 -2.01
C PRO A 168 -37.81 15.53 -0.92
N HIS A 169 -37.10 14.47 -0.50
CA HIS A 169 -37.30 13.93 0.84
C HIS A 169 -36.02 13.40 1.48
N ASN A 170 -35.73 14.05 2.61
CA ASN A 170 -35.16 13.55 3.86
C ASN A 170 -33.67 13.21 3.90
N ILE A 171 -32.89 14.28 4.15
CA ILE A 171 -31.62 14.21 4.87
C ILE A 171 -31.95 13.91 6.34
N ILE A 172 -31.48 12.78 6.87
CA ILE A 172 -31.40 12.55 8.31
C ILE A 172 -29.94 12.84 8.69
N ASP A 173 -29.72 14.04 9.20
CA ASP A 173 -28.50 14.43 9.90
C ASP A 173 -28.53 13.82 11.30
N ASN A 174 -27.56 12.97 11.63
CA ASN A 174 -27.31 12.58 13.02
C ASN A 174 -25.86 12.89 13.35
N ASN A 175 -25.66 14.09 13.89
CA ASN A 175 -24.49 14.43 14.68
C ASN A 175 -24.91 15.41 15.79
N ILE A 176 -24.21 15.33 16.93
CA ILE A 176 -24.26 16.22 18.12
C ILE A 176 -25.32 15.76 19.16
N SER A 177 -25.03 15.51 20.45
CA SER A 177 -23.82 15.57 21.29
C SER A 177 -24.11 14.81 22.58
N ILE A 178 -23.11 14.17 23.21
CA ILE A 178 -23.06 14.12 24.68
C ILE A 178 -21.65 14.50 25.12
N SER A 179 -21.63 15.61 25.82
CA SER A 179 -20.57 16.25 26.58
C SER A 179 -19.99 15.37 27.68
N LEU A 180 -18.66 15.46 27.82
CA LEU A 180 -17.88 15.52 29.06
C LEU A 180 -18.54 15.02 30.36
N SER A 181 -17.94 13.97 30.94
CA SER A 181 -17.56 14.01 32.36
C SER A 181 -16.25 13.26 32.60
N ARG A 182 -15.23 14.01 33.04
CA ARG A 182 -14.03 13.56 33.74
C ARG A 182 -14.12 14.14 35.15
N ALA A 183 -14.01 13.30 36.18
CA ALA A 183 -13.45 13.58 37.52
C ALA A 183 -13.62 12.28 38.35
N CYS A 184 -12.55 11.56 38.66
CA CYS A 184 -11.73 11.64 39.89
C CYS A 184 -12.32 10.89 41.10
N ARG A 185 -11.46 10.03 41.67
CA ARG A 185 -11.61 9.29 42.94
C ARG A 185 -11.85 10.23 44.13
N HIS A 186 -12.49 9.75 45.20
CA HIS A 186 -11.91 9.61 46.56
C HIS A 186 -12.85 8.86 47.51
N GLU A 187 -12.22 8.09 48.40
CA GLU A 187 -12.75 7.53 49.65
C GLU A 187 -13.25 8.65 50.58
N ILE A 188 -14.29 8.37 51.38
CA ILE A 188 -14.25 8.12 52.85
C ILE A 188 -15.57 7.43 53.21
#